data_AF-A0A9D9CAA0-F1
#
_entry.id   AF-A0A9D9CAA0-F1
#
_cell.length_a   1.000
_cell.length_b   1.000
_cell.length_c   1.000
_cell.angle_alpha   90.00
_cell.angle_beta   90.00
_cell.angle_gamma   90.00
#
_symmetry.space_group_name_H-M   'P 1'
#
loop_
_entity.id
_entity.type
_entity.pdbx_description
1 polymer ?
#
loop_
_entity_poly.entity_id
_entity_poly.type
_entity_poly.pdbx_seq_one_letter_code
_entity_poly.pdbx_strand_id
1 'polypeptide(L)'
;HCMKAQPETTQKFAEFAVNVFDVDKNLPAAEAALAGVAALEKFLFEDLKLTSNLTDLKIGREHFADMAQKAVEGGTMKAYVALSADDVAAIYEACL
;
A
#
# COMPACT_ATOMS: atom_id res chain seq x y z
N HIS A 1 -0.18 2.15 -7.42
CA HIS A 1 -0.50 3.54 -7.79
C HIS A 1 0.75 4.44 -7.73
N CYS A 2 1.52 4.45 -6.64
CA CYS A 2 2.68 5.35 -6.46
C CYS A 2 3.91 5.05 -7.34
N MET A 3 4.19 3.76 -7.63
CA MET A 3 5.35 3.35 -8.45
C MET A 3 5.30 3.83 -9.91
N LYS A 4 4.10 4.14 -10.43
CA LYS A 4 3.93 4.69 -11.79
C LYS A 4 4.05 6.22 -11.82
N ALA A 5 3.89 6.88 -10.68
CA ALA A 5 3.82 8.34 -10.59
C ALA A 5 5.21 8.98 -10.37
N GLN A 6 6.13 8.30 -9.67
CA GLN A 6 7.48 8.81 -9.39
C GLN A 6 8.55 7.70 -9.42
N PRO A 7 9.59 7.80 -10.27
CA PRO A 7 10.66 6.80 -10.37
C PRO A 7 11.46 6.63 -9.06
N GLU A 8 11.65 7.73 -8.32
CA GLU A 8 12.36 7.71 -7.03
C GLU A 8 11.64 6.86 -5.97
N THR A 9 10.31 6.79 -6.03
CA THR A 9 9.54 5.94 -5.12
C THR A 9 9.78 4.46 -5.41
N THR A 10 9.92 4.10 -6.69
CA THR A 10 10.24 2.72 -7.10
C THR A 10 11.60 2.26 -6.58
N GLN A 11 12.61 3.14 -6.57
CA GLN A 11 13.91 2.82 -6.00
C GLN A 11 13.85 2.57 -4.49
N LYS A 12 13.11 3.40 -3.74
CA LYS A 12 12.90 3.19 -2.30
C LYS A 12 12.17 1.88 -1.99
N PHE A 13 11.19 1.49 -2.81
CA PHE A 13 10.51 0.20 -2.66
C PHE A 13 11.45 -0.98 -2.96
N ALA A 14 12.32 -0.85 -3.96
CA ALA A 14 13.34 -1.87 -4.25
C ALA A 14 14.34 -2.01 -3.09
N GLU A 15 14.82 -0.90 -2.53
CA GLU A 15 15.70 -0.91 -1.35
C GLU A 15 15.03 -1.57 -0.14
N PHE A 16 13.75 -1.27 0.10
CA PHE A 16 12.98 -1.94 1.15
C PHE A 16 12.86 -3.45 0.90
N ALA A 17 12.56 -3.85 -0.33
CA ALA A 17 12.44 -5.25 -0.72
C ALA A 17 13.75 -6.03 -0.47
N VAL A 18 14.88 -5.45 -0.87
CA VAL A 18 16.21 -6.06 -0.68
C VAL A 18 16.59 -6.10 0.80
N ASN A 19 16.43 -5.00 1.53
CA ASN A 19 16.94 -4.89 2.90
C ASN A 19 16.07 -5.64 3.93
N VAL A 20 14.77 -5.78 3.70
CA VAL A 20 13.81 -6.35 4.67
C VAL A 20 13.37 -7.75 4.28
N PHE A 21 13.17 -8.01 2.99
CA PHE A 21 12.66 -9.28 2.47
C PHE A 21 13.71 -10.08 1.70
N ASP A 22 14.96 -9.65 1.70
CA ASP A 22 16.10 -10.32 1.05
C ASP A 22 15.86 -10.61 -0.45
N VAL A 23 15.11 -9.72 -1.12
CA VAL A 23 14.88 -9.79 -2.57
C VAL A 23 16.20 -9.57 -3.32
N ASP A 24 16.39 -10.23 -4.46
CA ASP A 24 17.62 -10.12 -5.25
C ASP A 24 17.88 -8.68 -5.71
N LYS A 25 18.97 -8.12 -5.20
CA LYS A 25 19.45 -6.76 -5.49
C LYS A 25 19.88 -6.54 -6.94
N ASN A 26 20.10 -7.60 -7.70
CA ASN A 26 20.49 -7.52 -9.11
C ASN A 26 19.27 -7.37 -10.04
N LEU A 27 18.05 -7.54 -9.52
CA LEU A 27 16.84 -7.33 -10.29
C LEU A 27 16.67 -5.84 -10.65
N PRO A 28 16.04 -5.53 -11.80
CA PRO A 28 15.61 -4.18 -12.10
C PRO A 28 14.74 -3.62 -10.97
N ALA A 29 14.93 -2.34 -10.61
CA ALA A 29 14.25 -1.73 -9.47
C ALA A 29 12.72 -1.90 -9.48
N ALA A 30 12.10 -1.87 -10.67
CA ALA A 30 10.66 -2.12 -10.81
C ALA A 30 10.27 -3.55 -10.43
N GLU A 31 11.06 -4.55 -10.83
CA GLU A 31 10.83 -5.96 -10.50
C GLU A 31 11.12 -6.24 -9.03
N ALA A 32 12.22 -5.71 -8.49
CA ALA A 32 12.56 -5.83 -7.07
C ALA A 32 11.46 -5.21 -6.19
N ALA A 33 10.94 -4.04 -6.56
CA ALA A 33 9.86 -3.40 -5.83
C ALA A 33 8.54 -4.19 -5.89
N LEU A 34 8.18 -4.78 -7.04
CA LEU A 34 7.01 -5.64 -7.16
C LEU A 34 7.18 -6.93 -6.34
N ALA A 35 8.37 -7.54 -6.37
CA ALA A 35 8.68 -8.70 -5.55
C ALA A 35 8.60 -8.39 -4.04
N GLY A 36 9.05 -7.20 -3.63
CA GLY A 36 8.88 -6.71 -2.25
C GLY A 36 7.42 -6.54 -1.83
N VAL A 37 6.56 -6.04 -2.72
CA VAL A 37 5.11 -5.95 -2.46
C VAL A 37 4.51 -7.34 -2.24
N ALA A 38 4.85 -8.31 -3.10
CA ALA A 38 4.37 -9.69 -2.95
C ALA A 38 4.89 -10.37 -1.67
N ALA A 39 6.15 -10.12 -1.31
CA ALA A 39 6.73 -10.64 -0.06
C ALA A 39 6.05 -10.03 1.18
N LEU A 40 5.74 -8.74 1.16
CA LEU A 40 5.00 -8.06 2.22
C LEU A 40 3.56 -8.61 2.33
N GLU A 41 2.88 -8.80 1.20
CA GLU A 41 1.53 -9.38 1.15
C GLU A 41 1.52 -10.76 1.81
N LYS A 42 2.47 -11.62 1.41
CA LYS A 42 2.66 -12.95 1.99
C LYS A 42 2.92 -12.88 3.50
N PHE A 43 3.81 -12.00 3.93
CA PHE A 43 4.16 -11.84 5.35
C PHE A 43 2.96 -11.41 6.20
N LEU A 44 2.15 -10.46 5.72
CA LEU A 44 0.97 -9.98 6.43
C LEU A 44 -0.13 -11.06 6.53
N PHE A 45 -0.38 -11.79 5.43
CA PHE A 45 -1.55 -12.68 5.35
C PHE A 45 -1.24 -14.14 5.65
N GLU A 46 -0.09 -14.67 5.26
CA GLU A 46 0.29 -16.06 5.53
C GLU A 46 0.99 -16.21 6.87
N ASP A 47 2.01 -15.38 7.15
CA ASP A 47 2.84 -15.54 8.35
C ASP A 47 2.16 -14.95 9.59
N LEU A 48 1.67 -13.70 9.49
CA LEU A 48 0.99 -13.01 10.59
C LEU A 48 -0.49 -13.36 10.71
N LYS A 49 -1.07 -14.03 9.70
CA LYS A 49 -2.49 -14.42 9.65
C LYS A 49 -3.43 -13.25 9.93
N LEU A 50 -3.06 -12.05 9.46
CA LEU A 50 -3.96 -10.91 9.53
C LEU A 50 -5.14 -11.17 8.59
N THR A 51 -6.34 -10.85 9.04
CA THR A 51 -7.52 -10.80 8.18
C THR A 51 -7.26 -9.79 7.07
N SER A 52 -7.25 -10.27 5.83
CA SER A 52 -6.83 -9.54 4.64
C SER A 52 -7.87 -8.56 4.09
N ASN A 53 -9.04 -8.52 4.72
CA ASN A 53 -10.26 -7.92 4.23
C ASN A 53 -10.93 -7.12 5.35
N LEU A 54 -11.23 -5.85 5.06
CA LEU A 54 -11.97 -4.97 5.98
C LEU A 54 -13.38 -5.52 6.30
N THR A 55 -13.91 -6.35 5.40
CA THR A 55 -15.18 -7.08 5.55
C THR A 55 -15.18 -7.99 6.78
N ASP A 56 -14.08 -8.70 7.06
CA ASP A 56 -14.01 -9.62 8.22
C ASP A 56 -13.95 -8.85 9.55
N LEU A 57 -13.53 -7.57 9.49
CA LEU A 57 -13.55 -6.64 10.63
C LEU A 57 -14.90 -5.94 10.81
N LYS A 58 -15.93 -6.29 10.02
CA LYS A 58 -17.25 -5.62 9.99
C LYS A 58 -17.18 -4.12 9.67
N ILE A 59 -16.13 -3.68 8.97
CA ILE A 59 -16.04 -2.28 8.52
C ILE A 59 -16.71 -2.21 7.16
N GLY A 60 -17.97 -1.77 7.16
CA GLY A 60 -18.77 -1.61 5.95
C GLY A 60 -18.36 -0.38 5.12
N ARG A 61 -18.69 -0.43 3.83
CA ARG A 61 -18.55 0.68 2.87
C ARG A 61 -19.17 1.99 3.37
N GLU A 62 -20.17 1.90 4.22
CA GLU A 62 -20.87 3.02 4.85
C GLU A 62 -19.96 3.98 5.63
N HIS A 63 -18.79 3.52 6.12
CA HIS A 63 -17.85 4.36 6.87
C HIS A 63 -16.60 4.73 6.08
N PHE A 64 -16.44 4.28 4.84
CA PHE A 64 -15.23 4.50 4.05
C PHE A 64 -15.01 5.99 3.75
N ALA A 65 -16.08 6.74 3.46
CA ALA A 65 -16.01 8.17 3.23
C ALA A 65 -15.56 8.94 4.48
N ASP A 66 -16.14 8.62 5.64
CA ASP A 66 -15.78 9.27 6.91
C ASP A 66 -14.34 8.94 7.33
N MET A 67 -13.91 7.69 7.13
CA MET A 67 -12.53 7.25 7.39
C MET A 67 -11.53 7.91 6.43
N ALA A 68 -11.88 8.02 5.15
CA ALA A 68 -11.04 8.68 4.15
C ALA A 68 -10.90 10.17 4.45
N GLN A 69 -12.00 10.83 4.82
CA GLN A 69 -11.99 12.24 5.20
C GLN A 69 -11.16 12.49 6.47
N LYS A 70 -11.23 11.58 7.46
CA LYS A 70 -10.36 11.62 8.64
C LYS A 70 -8.90 11.35 8.32
N ALA A 71 -8.60 10.40 7.44
CA ALA A 71 -7.23 10.08 7.04
C ALA A 71 -6.51 11.26 6.35
N VAL A 72 -7.28 12.17 5.77
CA VAL A 72 -6.79 13.29 4.97
C VAL A 72 -6.73 14.61 5.76
N GLU A 73 -7.07 14.60 7.08
CA GLU A 73 -7.05 15.73 8.04
C GLU A 73 -6.81 17.12 7.40
N GLY A 74 -7.83 17.63 6.69
CA GLY A 74 -7.84 19.00 6.15
C GLY A 74 -7.32 19.21 4.72
N GLY A 75 -7.03 18.18 3.92
CA GLY A 75 -6.85 18.41 2.47
C GLY A 75 -6.31 17.25 1.64
N THR A 76 -5.03 16.92 1.80
CA THR A 76 -4.38 15.80 1.09
C THR A 76 -3.40 15.10 2.03
N MET A 77 -3.41 13.76 2.01
CA MET A 77 -2.40 13.01 2.75
C MET A 77 -1.05 13.24 2.07
N LYS A 78 -0.07 13.81 2.81
CA LYS A 78 1.30 13.98 2.33
C LYS A 78 2.03 12.62 2.31
N ALA A 79 1.69 11.79 1.34
CA ALA A 79 2.43 10.59 0.98
C ALA A 79 3.33 10.88 -0.24
N TYR A 80 4.06 9.87 -0.73
CA TYR A 80 4.88 9.99 -1.96
C TYR A 80 4.10 10.53 -3.17
N VAL A 81 2.80 10.26 -3.21
CA VAL A 81 1.84 10.90 -4.10
C VAL A 81 0.81 11.59 -3.21
N ALA A 82 0.41 12.82 -3.54
CA ALA A 82 -0.68 13.48 -2.84
C ALA A 82 -1.98 12.69 -3.08
N LEU A 83 -2.55 12.15 -2.01
CA LEU A 83 -3.81 11.39 -2.06
C LEU A 83 -4.95 12.26 -1.58
N SER A 84 -5.98 12.39 -2.40
CA SER A 84 -7.27 13.00 -2.02
C SER A 84 -8.11 12.00 -1.22
N ALA A 85 -9.19 12.49 -0.58
CA ALA A 85 -10.13 11.61 0.12
C ALA A 85 -10.74 10.55 -0.82
N ASP A 86 -10.98 10.91 -2.09
CA ASP A 86 -11.52 9.97 -3.08
C ASP A 86 -10.49 8.87 -3.43
N ASP A 87 -9.20 9.21 -3.53
CA ASP A 87 -8.15 8.22 -3.76
C ASP A 87 -8.01 7.26 -2.57
N VAL A 88 -8.16 7.78 -1.36
CA VAL A 88 -8.13 6.97 -0.13
C VAL A 88 -9.36 6.05 -0.07
N ALA A 89 -10.55 6.53 -0.45
CA ALA A 89 -11.74 5.70 -0.54
C ALA A 89 -11.59 4.58 -1.60
N ALA A 90 -10.96 4.88 -2.74
CA ALA A 90 -10.66 3.88 -3.76
C ALA A 90 -9.65 2.81 -3.26
N ILE A 91 -8.70 3.19 -2.40
CA ILE A 91 -7.81 2.24 -1.74
C ILE A 91 -8.59 1.34 -0.78
N TYR A 92 -9.52 1.90 0.03
CA TYR A 92 -10.37 1.09 0.90
C TYR A 92 -11.25 0.11 0.13
N GLU A 93 -11.81 0.51 -1.03
CA GLU A 93 -12.55 -0.40 -1.91
C GLU A 93 -11.66 -1.51 -2.51
N ALA A 94 -10.38 -1.24 -2.77
CA ALA A 94 -9.43 -2.25 -3.24
C ALA A 94 -9.01 -3.24 -2.12
N CYS A 95 -9.27 -2.91 -0.85
CA CYS A 95 -8.96 -3.74 0.32
C CYS A 95 -10.18 -4.49 0.90
N LEU A 96 -11.31 -4.49 0.18
CA LEU A 96 -12.46 -5.36 0.48
C LEU A 96 -12.22 -6.79 -0.02
#